data_AF-A0A6G0YVX6-F1
#
_entry.id   AF-A0A6G0YVX6-F1
#
_cell.length_a   1.000
_cell.length_b   1.000
_cell.length_c   1.000
_cell.angle_alpha   90.00
_cell.angle_beta   90.00
_cell.angle_gamma   90.00
#
_symmetry.space_group_name_H-M   'P 1'
#
loop_
_entity.id
_entity.type
_entity.pdbx_description
1 polymer ?
#
loop_
_entity_poly.entity_id
_entity_poly.type
_entity_poly.pdbx_seq_one_letter_code
_entity_poly.pdbx_strand_id
1 'polypeptide(L)'
;MKVKLAVQLLSSSTAKALQYLKDNNSQRFGDCQATIEYCKSIDQIFDFLNSTRPFSKGYQSNIFKSNIHFLQDKIIPLINYLSTLKFKNQ
;
A
#
# COMPACT_ATOMS: atom_id res chain seq x y z
N MET A 1 3.74 -15.69 14.27
CA MET A 1 3.99 -14.66 13.24
C MET A 1 3.85 -13.26 13.84
N LYS A 2 4.79 -12.33 13.59
CA LYS A 2 4.74 -10.95 14.12
C LYS A 2 4.16 -9.97 13.08
N VAL A 3 2.85 -9.96 12.91
CA VAL A 3 2.14 -9.12 11.91
C VAL A 3 2.46 -7.63 12.09
N LYS A 4 2.59 -7.15 13.34
CA LYS A 4 2.93 -5.76 13.66
C LYS A 4 4.20 -5.28 12.94
N LEU A 5 5.24 -6.12 12.86
CA LEU A 5 6.50 -5.76 12.19
C LEU A 5 6.31 -5.65 10.68
N ALA A 6 5.54 -6.57 10.09
CA ALA A 6 5.26 -6.55 8.65
C ALA A 6 4.47 -5.30 8.25
N VAL A 7 3.46 -4.92 9.04
CA VAL A 7 2.66 -3.69 8.80
C VAL A 7 3.53 -2.44 8.90
N GLN A 8 4.40 -2.35 9.92
CA GLN A 8 5.31 -1.22 10.06
C GLN A 8 6.27 -1.12 8.87
N LEU A 9 6.84 -2.26 8.45
CA LEU A 9 7.77 -2.34 7.33
C LEU A 9 7.12 -1.87 6.01
N LEU A 10 5.92 -2.36 5.69
CA LEU A 10 5.24 -2.13 4.42
C LEU A 10 4.35 -0.88 4.42
N SER A 11 4.43 -0.03 5.45
CA SER A 11 3.55 1.13 5.61
C SER A 11 3.79 2.26 4.60
N SER A 12 2.79 3.12 4.42
CA SER A 12 2.93 4.37 3.67
C SER A 12 4.03 5.29 4.23
N SER A 13 4.31 5.23 5.53
CA SER A 13 5.39 6.00 6.16
C SER A 13 6.77 5.55 5.68
N THR A 14 7.00 4.24 5.59
CA THR A 14 8.23 3.69 5.00
C THR A 14 8.36 4.09 3.53
N ALA A 15 7.26 4.00 2.77
CA ALA A 15 7.25 4.41 1.36
C ALA A 15 7.60 5.91 1.17
N LYS A 16 7.10 6.79 2.06
CA LYS A 16 7.44 8.22 2.06
C LYS A 16 8.91 8.47 2.38
N ALA A 17 9.48 7.73 3.34
CA ALA A 17 10.90 7.83 3.67
C ALA A 17 11.78 7.41 2.49
N LEU A 18 11.43 6.31 1.80
CA LEU A 18 12.12 5.87 0.59
C LEU A 18 12.02 6.92 -0.52
N GLN A 19 10.84 7.49 -0.74
CA GLN A 19 10.63 8.56 -1.72
C GLN A 19 11.52 9.77 -1.41
N TYR A 20 11.55 10.22 -0.15
CA TYR A 20 12.39 11.33 0.28
C TYR A 20 13.89 11.05 0.01
N LEU A 21 14.38 9.85 0.35
CA LEU A 21 15.78 9.49 0.14
C LEU A 21 16.15 9.40 -1.34
N LYS A 22 15.22 8.94 -2.18
CA LYS A 22 15.36 8.95 -3.63
C LYS A 22 15.43 10.39 -4.18
N ASP A 23 14.50 11.24 -3.78
CA ASP A 23 14.38 12.62 -4.28
C ASP A 23 15.59 13.49 -3.86
N ASN A 24 16.21 13.18 -2.72
CA ASN A 24 17.44 13.84 -2.26
C ASN A 24 18.73 13.21 -2.83
N ASN A 25 18.64 12.43 -3.92
CA ASN A 25 19.77 11.83 -4.64
C ASN A 25 20.74 11.04 -3.75
N SER A 26 20.22 10.32 -2.75
CA SER A 26 21.05 9.35 -2.04
C SER A 26 21.44 8.24 -3.02
N GLN A 27 22.74 8.09 -3.31
CA GLN A 27 23.29 7.12 -4.27
C GLN A 27 22.78 5.68 -4.09
N ARG A 28 22.33 5.33 -2.88
CA ARG A 28 21.83 3.99 -2.53
C ARG A 28 20.34 3.77 -2.81
N PHE A 29 19.58 4.81 -3.14
CA PHE A 29 18.11 4.75 -3.25
C PHE A 29 17.57 5.11 -4.63
N GLY A 30 18.42 5.18 -5.67
CA GLY A 30 18.00 5.50 -7.04
C GLY A 30 16.93 4.55 -7.60
N ASP A 31 17.04 3.25 -7.30
CA ASP A 31 16.19 2.19 -7.87
C ASP A 31 15.04 1.75 -6.95
N CYS A 32 14.63 2.55 -5.97
CA CYS A 32 13.61 2.15 -4.99
C CYS A 32 12.15 2.43 -5.41
N GLN A 33 11.90 2.92 -6.64
CA GLN A 33 10.56 3.30 -7.10
C GLN A 33 9.54 2.16 -7.00
N ALA A 34 9.91 0.98 -7.52
CA ALA A 34 9.03 -0.19 -7.50
C ALA A 34 8.70 -0.62 -6.05
N THR A 35 9.66 -0.49 -5.13
CA THR A 35 9.45 -0.77 -3.70
C THR A 35 8.50 0.24 -3.06
N ILE A 36 8.61 1.52 -3.40
CA ILE A 36 7.69 2.56 -2.92
C ILE A 36 6.25 2.25 -3.33
N GLU A 37 6.04 1.90 -4.60
CA GLU A 37 4.72 1.54 -5.15
C GLU A 37 4.17 0.26 -4.52
N TYR A 38 5.03 -0.74 -4.31
CA TYR A 38 4.66 -1.98 -3.63
C TYR A 38 4.19 -1.71 -2.19
N CYS A 39 4.96 -0.98 -1.39
CA CYS A 39 4.58 -0.65 -0.01
C CYS A 39 3.24 0.11 0.03
N LYS A 40 3.08 1.15 -0.80
CA LYS A 40 1.82 1.92 -0.88
C LYS A 40 0.62 1.06 -1.25
N SER A 41 0.80 0.09 -2.15
CA SER A 41 -0.28 -0.79 -2.61
C SER A 41 -0.68 -1.78 -1.51
N ILE A 42 0.30 -2.39 -0.84
CA ILE A 42 0.06 -3.31 0.28
C ILE A 42 -0.61 -2.59 1.44
N ASP A 43 -0.13 -1.42 1.84
CA ASP A 43 -0.67 -0.64 2.95
C ASP A 43 -2.15 -0.29 2.74
N GLN A 44 -2.51 0.16 1.53
CA GLN A 44 -3.90 0.49 1.17
C GLN A 44 -4.81 -0.74 1.14
N ILE A 45 -4.33 -1.87 0.60
CA ILE A 45 -5.09 -3.13 0.60
C ILE A 45 -5.27 -3.62 2.05
N PHE A 46 -4.23 -3.54 2.87
CA PHE A 46 -4.30 -3.93 4.28
C PHE A 46 -5.30 -3.08 5.06
N ASP A 47 -5.27 -1.76 4.88
CA ASP A 47 -6.23 -0.83 5.48
C ASP A 47 -7.68 -1.13 5.04
N PHE A 48 -7.89 -1.41 3.75
CA PHE A 48 -9.19 -1.77 3.20
C PHE A 48 -9.74 -3.08 3.78
N LEU A 49 -8.92 -4.13 3.83
CA LEU A 49 -9.31 -5.42 4.39
C LEU A 49 -9.54 -5.36 5.91
N ASN A 50 -8.95 -4.38 6.58
CA ASN A 50 -9.09 -4.16 8.02
C ASN A 50 -10.03 -2.99 8.36
N SER A 51 -10.91 -2.63 7.44
CA SER A 51 -11.86 -1.52 7.58
C SER A 51 -12.98 -1.83 8.58
N THR A 52 -12.76 -1.45 9.84
CA THR A 52 -13.71 -1.70 10.94
C THR A 52 -14.07 -0.47 11.75
N ARG A 53 -13.50 0.69 11.39
CA ARG A 53 -13.58 1.90 12.21
C ARG A 53 -14.70 2.82 11.70
N PRO A 54 -15.81 2.98 12.44
CA PRO A 54 -16.98 3.75 12.00
C PRO A 54 -16.70 5.25 11.76
N PHE A 55 -15.68 5.81 12.42
CA PHE A 55 -15.30 7.23 12.29
C PHE A 55 -13.99 7.45 11.53
N SER A 56 -13.43 6.40 10.94
CA SER A 56 -12.20 6.56 10.15
C SER A 56 -12.50 7.11 8.77
N LYS A 57 -11.54 7.82 8.19
CA LYS A 57 -11.62 8.38 6.82
C LYS A 57 -10.81 7.50 5.87
N GLY A 58 -11.21 7.45 4.60
CA GLY A 58 -10.48 6.72 3.55
C GLY A 58 -10.65 5.20 3.63
N TYR A 59 -9.59 4.45 3.34
CA TYR A 59 -9.63 2.99 3.18
C TYR A 59 -9.94 2.22 4.47
N GLN A 60 -9.74 2.83 5.63
CA GLN A 60 -10.04 2.20 6.92
C GLN A 60 -11.53 2.30 7.30
N SER A 61 -12.32 3.06 6.54
CA SER A 61 -13.73 3.34 6.81
C SER A 61 -14.61 2.14 6.48
N ASN A 62 -15.67 1.94 7.28
CA ASN A 62 -16.60 0.84 7.07
C ASN A 62 -17.17 0.84 5.64
N ILE A 63 -17.40 -0.37 5.13
CA ILE A 63 -17.97 -0.57 3.81
C ILE A 63 -19.49 -0.34 3.89
N PHE A 64 -19.97 0.63 3.13
CA PHE A 64 -21.38 0.99 2.98
C PHE A 64 -21.79 0.87 1.52
N LYS A 65 -23.10 0.69 1.27
CA LYS A 65 -23.63 0.71 -0.11
C LYS A 65 -23.30 2.01 -0.86
N SER A 66 -23.18 3.12 -0.14
CA SER A 66 -22.88 4.44 -0.70
C SER A 66 -21.41 4.62 -1.12
N ASN A 67 -20.46 3.89 -0.52
CA ASN A 67 -19.03 4.04 -0.81
C ASN A 67 -18.43 2.85 -1.57
N ILE A 68 -19.20 1.78 -1.81
CA ILE A 68 -18.69 0.54 -2.43
C ILE A 68 -18.06 0.77 -3.80
N HIS A 69 -18.68 1.56 -4.68
CA HIS A 69 -18.15 1.84 -6.02
C HIS A 69 -16.83 2.61 -5.95
N PHE A 70 -16.76 3.64 -5.10
CA PHE A 70 -15.53 4.38 -4.87
C PHE A 70 -14.41 3.48 -4.34
N LEU A 71 -14.73 2.57 -3.41
CA LEU A 71 -13.76 1.62 -2.88
C LEU A 71 -13.29 0.62 -3.95
N GLN A 72 -14.21 0.11 -4.78
CA GLN A 72 -13.88 -0.77 -5.91
C GLN A 72 -12.94 -0.08 -6.91
N ASP A 73 -13.24 1.15 -7.31
CA ASP A 73 -12.44 1.93 -8.26
C ASP A 73 -11.00 2.13 -7.77
N LYS A 74 -10.80 2.18 -6.45
CA LYS A 74 -9.48 2.33 -5.84
C LYS A 74 -8.76 1.00 -5.60
N ILE A 75 -9.47 -0.03 -5.16
CA ILE A 75 -8.86 -1.29 -4.71
C ILE A 75 -8.59 -2.26 -5.86
N ILE A 76 -9.47 -2.32 -6.87
CA ILE A 76 -9.29 -3.22 -8.01
C ILE A 76 -7.95 -2.98 -8.73
N PRO A 77 -7.54 -1.73 -9.04
CA PRO A 77 -6.24 -1.48 -9.64
C PRO A 77 -5.05 -1.98 -8.79
N LEU A 78 -5.14 -1.87 -7.46
CA LEU A 78 -4.08 -2.31 -6.57
C LEU A 78 -3.96 -3.84 -6.52
N ILE A 79 -5.10 -4.54 -6.53
CA ILE A 79 -5.14 -6.01 -6.63
C ILE A 79 -4.56 -6.45 -7.97
N ASN A 80 -4.97 -5.80 -9.06
CA ASN A 80 -4.46 -6.10 -10.40
C ASN A 80 -2.94 -5.88 -10.45
N TYR A 81 -2.43 -4.77 -9.90
CA TYR A 81 -0.99 -4.55 -9.77
C TYR A 81 -0.29 -5.72 -9.07
N LEU A 82 -0.77 -6.16 -7.90
CA LEU A 82 -0.17 -7.29 -7.19
C LEU A 82 -0.19 -8.58 -8.02
N SER A 83 -1.25 -8.83 -8.79
CA SER A 83 -1.36 -10.01 -9.65
C SER A 83 -0.36 -10.03 -10.80
N THR A 84 0.15 -8.85 -11.20
CA THR A 84 1.18 -8.75 -12.25
C THR A 84 2.61 -8.97 -11.75
N LEU A 85 2.83 -8.96 -10.44
CA LEU A 85 4.15 -9.16 -9.86
C LEU A 85 4.61 -10.60 -10.08
N LYS A 86 5.83 -10.75 -10.60
CA LYS A 86 6.45 -12.05 -10.87
C LYS A 86 7.81 -12.13 -10.18
N PHE A 87 8.17 -13.33 -9.75
CA PHE A 87 9.53 -13.61 -9.32
C PHE A 87 10.39 -13.84 -10.56
N LYS A 88 11.63 -13.35 -10.54
CA LYS A 88 12.56 -13.45 -11.67
C LYS A 88 12.95 -14.90 -12.04
N ASN A 89 12.61 -15.88 -11.19
CA ASN A 89 13.02 -17.28 -11.28
C ASN A 89 11.85 -18.29 -11.22
N GLN A 90 10.65 -17.91 -11.67
CA GLN A 90 9.53 -18.83 -11.94
C GLN A 90 8.95 -18.57 -13.33
#